data_AF-A0A6I0SGJ9-F1
#
_entry.id   AF-A0A6I0SGJ9-F1
#
_cell.length_a   1.000
_cell.length_b   1.000
_cell.length_c   1.000
_cell.angle_alpha   90.00
_cell.angle_beta   90.00
_cell.angle_gamma   90.00
#
_symmetry.space_group_name_H-M   'P 1'
#
loop_
_entity.id
_entity.type
_entity.pdbx_description
1 polymer ?
#
loop_
_entity_poly.entity_id
_entity_poly.type
_entity_poly.pdbx_seq_one_letter_code
_entity_poly.pdbx_strand_id
1 'polypeptide(L)'
;MMKTITKQPILFTDVPVADLRNSMKHDLNQNLIERLWNKIRDFFLDSDKQKAFKSIHKYINTLSVLNYNSALTPDPNFNIDASSDLDSYLNLKFDNLSPKQKQTTLCCFWNKIASSLPEPYNSTIKHNIIFYKVGENLMIRGTISIVNEVVKTYSLPIEKDDNGYYDFSGLYLAHSNISGKDPNKDPAIDFGIDLGNCNCSNVNFEHTYFDSVKFTNTNCTNANFNSCRFIKCDLTNMNCTGAILDNAVIYGKEKEPEMQYPEADQIIQRITYQKSHGNETKGMILTNCSCVKTTFNWADLSESDCQNVDFSEANLSN
;
A
#
# COMPACT_ATOMS: atom_id res chain seq x y z
N MET A 1 28.91 -12.14 43.22
CA MET A 1 28.87 -11.22 42.06
C MET A 1 27.84 -11.74 41.06
N MET A 2 26.63 -11.16 41.07
CA MET A 2 25.65 -11.39 40.00
C MET A 2 26.20 -10.73 38.73
N LYS A 3 26.41 -11.52 37.67
CA LYS A 3 26.67 -10.98 36.34
C LYS A 3 25.36 -10.34 35.87
N THR A 4 25.33 -9.01 35.85
CA THR A 4 24.38 -8.22 35.09
C THR A 4 24.53 -8.63 33.63
N ILE A 5 23.62 -9.48 33.15
CA ILE A 5 23.43 -9.69 31.72
C ILE A 5 22.76 -8.41 31.24
N THR A 6 23.55 -7.49 30.70
CA THR A 6 23.04 -6.42 29.83
C THR A 6 22.41 -7.11 28.63
N LYS A 7 21.09 -7.35 28.69
CA LYS A 7 20.33 -7.86 27.56
C LYS A 7 20.33 -6.76 26.51
N GLN A 8 21.22 -6.88 25.52
CA GLN A 8 21.04 -6.16 24.28
C GLN A 8 19.66 -6.55 23.71
N PRO A 9 18.92 -5.60 23.13
CA PRO A 9 17.67 -5.91 22.42
C PRO A 9 17.94 -7.02 21.41
N ILE A 10 17.12 -8.08 21.41
CA ILE A 10 17.11 -9.03 20.30
C ILE A 10 16.49 -8.23 19.15
N LEU A 11 17.27 -7.98 18.11
CA LEU A 11 16.75 -7.30 16.93
C LEU A 11 15.83 -8.30 16.23
N PHE A 12 14.68 -7.87 15.70
CA PHE A 12 13.76 -8.80 15.04
C PHE A 12 14.42 -9.39 13.77
N THR A 13 15.45 -8.73 13.22
CA THR A 13 16.37 -9.29 12.23
C THR A 13 16.96 -10.65 12.61
N ASP A 14 17.00 -10.96 13.91
CA ASP A 14 17.56 -12.19 14.46
C ASP A 14 16.51 -13.30 14.64
N VAL A 15 15.23 -13.04 14.33
CA VAL A 15 14.13 -14.01 14.42
C VAL A 15 13.90 -14.69 13.06
N PRO A 16 14.26 -15.98 12.90
CA PRO A 16 14.05 -16.69 11.65
C PRO A 16 12.57 -16.75 11.25
N VAL A 17 12.27 -16.59 9.96
CA VAL A 17 10.92 -16.78 9.39
C VAL A 17 10.34 -18.15 9.76
N ALA A 18 11.18 -19.19 9.83
CA ALA A 18 10.79 -20.53 10.25
C ALA A 18 10.26 -20.56 11.69
N ASP A 19 10.91 -19.84 12.59
CA ASP A 19 10.44 -19.70 13.96
C ASP A 19 9.12 -18.93 13.96
N LEU A 20 9.02 -17.80 13.27
CA LEU A 20 7.77 -17.03 13.15
C LEU A 20 6.59 -17.90 12.67
N ARG A 21 6.83 -18.74 11.64
CA ARG A 21 5.86 -19.74 11.16
C ARG A 21 5.51 -20.78 12.22
N ASN A 22 6.50 -21.31 12.93
CA ASN A 22 6.28 -22.30 13.98
C ASN A 22 5.45 -21.76 15.16
N SER A 23 5.63 -20.49 15.52
CA SER A 23 4.78 -19.85 16.54
C SER A 23 3.37 -19.55 16.08
N MET A 24 3.12 -19.41 14.77
CA MET A 24 1.78 -19.23 14.23
C MET A 24 1.01 -20.55 14.09
N LYS A 25 1.63 -21.71 14.35
CA LYS A 25 0.92 -22.99 14.45
C LYS A 25 -0.09 -22.94 15.59
N HIS A 26 -1.27 -23.52 15.37
CA HIS A 26 -2.36 -23.52 16.34
C HIS A 26 -1.92 -24.11 17.69
N ASP A 27 -1.68 -23.24 18.66
CA ASP A 27 -1.73 -23.60 20.08
C ASP A 27 -3.19 -23.44 20.50
N LEU A 28 -3.80 -24.51 20.98
CA LEU A 28 -5.19 -24.48 21.46
C LEU A 28 -5.36 -23.61 22.71
N ASN A 29 -4.26 -23.26 23.38
CA ASN A 29 -4.25 -22.45 24.60
C ASN A 29 -3.88 -20.98 24.38
N GLN A 30 -3.49 -20.58 23.16
CA GLN A 30 -3.13 -19.20 22.84
C GLN A 30 -3.79 -18.72 21.55
N ASN A 31 -4.46 -17.58 21.61
CA ASN A 31 -4.99 -16.97 20.39
C ASN A 31 -3.85 -16.47 19.47
N LEU A 32 -4.15 -16.22 18.19
CA LEU A 32 -3.15 -15.79 17.21
C LEU A 32 -2.37 -14.54 17.65
N ILE A 33 -3.02 -13.65 18.42
CA ILE A 33 -2.44 -12.39 18.92
C ILE A 33 -1.42 -12.66 20.01
N GLU A 34 -1.71 -13.55 20.95
CA GLU A 34 -0.78 -13.98 22.01
C GLU A 34 0.46 -14.66 21.42
N ARG A 35 0.25 -15.45 20.36
CA ARG A 35 1.32 -16.12 19.61
C ARG A 35 2.20 -15.12 18.83
N LEU A 36 1.58 -14.18 18.11
CA LEU A 36 2.28 -13.07 17.44
C LEU A 36 3.05 -12.22 18.45
N TRP A 37 2.46 -12.02 19.63
CA TRP A 37 3.03 -11.17 20.66
C TRP A 37 4.22 -11.80 21.36
N ASN A 38 4.21 -13.11 21.65
CA ASN A 38 5.39 -13.76 22.22
C ASN A 38 6.63 -13.65 21.32
N LYS A 39 6.44 -13.39 20.01
CA LYS A 39 7.48 -13.13 19.01
C LYS A 39 7.91 -11.67 18.96
N ILE A 40 6.95 -10.75 18.90
CA ILE A 40 7.18 -9.30 18.87
C ILE A 40 7.73 -8.78 20.22
N ARG A 41 7.42 -9.45 21.33
CA ARG A 41 7.93 -9.14 22.68
C ARG A 41 9.46 -9.15 22.73
N ASP A 42 10.11 -10.02 21.97
CA ASP A 42 11.56 -10.13 21.98
C ASP A 42 12.22 -8.94 21.24
N PHE A 43 11.45 -8.24 20.37
CA PHE A 43 11.87 -7.05 19.60
C PHE A 43 11.84 -5.73 20.39
N PHE A 44 10.88 -5.56 21.31
CA PHE A 44 10.77 -4.35 22.14
C PHE A 44 11.17 -4.64 23.59
N LEU A 45 12.44 -5.02 23.80
CA LEU A 45 12.99 -5.09 25.16
C LEU A 45 12.88 -3.70 25.81
N ASP A 46 12.22 -3.66 26.96
CA ASP A 46 11.81 -2.51 27.82
C ASP A 46 10.42 -1.87 27.59
N SER A 47 9.64 -2.27 26.58
CA SER A 47 8.20 -1.94 26.59
C SER A 47 7.47 -2.94 27.49
N ASP A 48 6.81 -2.46 28.53
CA ASP A 48 6.03 -3.30 29.44
C ASP A 48 5.11 -4.22 28.63
N LYS A 49 5.38 -5.53 28.69
CA LYS A 49 4.67 -6.58 27.94
C LYS A 49 3.15 -6.43 28.06
N GLN A 50 2.67 -5.96 29.21
CA GLN A 50 1.24 -5.72 29.44
C GLN A 50 0.73 -4.47 28.72
N LYS A 51 1.51 -3.39 28.66
CA LYS A 51 1.12 -2.16 27.95
C LYS A 51 0.96 -2.44 26.47
N ALA A 52 1.96 -3.03 25.84
CA ALA A 52 1.95 -3.30 24.41
C ALA A 52 0.92 -4.38 24.00
N PHE A 53 0.74 -5.41 24.84
CA PHE A 53 -0.37 -6.37 24.68
C PHE A 53 -1.73 -5.67 24.76
N LYS A 54 -1.92 -4.77 25.73
CA LYS A 54 -3.14 -3.97 25.87
C LYS A 54 -3.32 -3.01 24.67
N SER A 55 -2.25 -2.46 24.10
CA SER A 55 -2.30 -1.63 22.88
C SER A 55 -2.81 -2.43 21.70
N ILE A 56 -2.19 -3.57 21.41
CA ILE A 56 -2.56 -4.42 20.28
C ILE A 56 -3.98 -4.94 20.47
N HIS A 57 -4.33 -5.37 21.69
CA HIS A 57 -5.67 -5.83 21.99
C HIS A 57 -6.71 -4.71 21.90
N LYS A 58 -6.42 -3.49 22.35
CA LYS A 58 -7.29 -2.30 22.17
C LYS A 58 -7.43 -1.94 20.70
N TYR A 59 -6.33 -1.94 19.97
CA TYR A 59 -6.24 -1.63 18.55
C TYR A 59 -7.03 -2.66 17.71
N ILE A 60 -6.90 -3.95 18.05
CA ILE A 60 -7.70 -5.04 17.51
C ILE A 60 -9.15 -5.00 18.05
N ASN A 61 -9.47 -4.49 19.22
CA ASN A 61 -10.88 -4.43 19.65
C ASN A 61 -11.62 -3.19 19.15
N THR A 62 -10.90 -2.16 18.68
CA THR A 62 -11.48 -0.98 18.01
C THR A 62 -12.19 -1.35 16.67
N LEU A 63 -12.02 -2.59 16.22
CA LEU A 63 -12.57 -3.14 14.97
C LEU A 63 -14.07 -3.21 14.82
N SER A 64 -14.81 -3.25 15.91
CA SER A 64 -16.28 -3.25 15.82
C SER A 64 -16.82 -1.90 15.32
N VAL A 65 -16.00 -0.84 15.36
CA VAL A 65 -16.40 0.56 15.09
C VAL A 65 -16.12 1.03 13.65
N LEU A 66 -15.42 0.22 12.83
CA LEU A 66 -15.40 0.46 11.37
C LEU A 66 -16.77 0.21 10.71
N ASN A 67 -17.76 -0.26 11.49
CA ASN A 67 -19.16 -0.25 11.11
C ASN A 67 -19.88 1.00 11.65
N TYR A 68 -20.09 1.91 10.71
CA TYR A 68 -21.32 2.68 10.50
C TYR A 68 -21.62 4.01 11.20
N ASN A 69 -21.02 4.45 12.31
CA ASN A 69 -21.39 5.78 12.85
C ASN A 69 -20.30 6.47 13.67
N SER A 70 -19.60 7.42 13.05
CA SER A 70 -19.14 8.69 13.66
C SER A 70 -18.27 9.46 12.65
N ALA A 71 -18.91 10.37 11.91
CA ALA A 71 -18.22 11.51 11.35
C ALA A 71 -18.22 12.62 12.41
N LEU A 72 -17.09 13.30 12.59
CA LEU A 72 -17.01 14.74 12.86
C LEU A 72 -15.54 15.15 12.76
N THR A 73 -15.22 15.82 11.64
CA THR A 73 -14.03 16.64 11.35
C THR A 73 -12.62 16.03 11.55
N PRO A 74 -11.66 16.30 10.66
CA PRO A 74 -10.27 15.88 10.88
C PRO A 74 -9.72 16.54 12.14
N ASP A 75 -9.18 15.75 13.07
CA ASP A 75 -8.26 16.26 14.10
C ASP A 75 -6.96 16.68 13.37
N PRO A 76 -6.63 17.97 13.32
CA PRO A 76 -5.40 18.45 12.68
C PRO A 76 -4.12 17.97 13.41
N ASN A 77 -4.24 17.25 14.53
CA ASN A 77 -3.13 16.73 15.32
C ASN A 77 -2.90 15.22 15.14
N PHE A 78 -3.46 14.56 14.13
CA PHE A 78 -3.11 13.17 13.81
C PHE A 78 -1.70 13.09 13.19
N ASN A 79 -0.68 13.20 14.04
CA ASN A 79 0.73 13.16 13.68
C ASN A 79 1.32 11.76 13.94
N ILE A 80 0.70 10.73 13.35
CA ILE A 80 1.22 9.36 13.40
C ILE A 80 1.54 8.89 12.00
N ASP A 81 2.81 8.58 11.81
CA ASP A 81 3.42 8.14 10.56
C ASP A 81 4.19 6.83 10.76
N ALA A 82 4.91 6.39 9.72
CA ALA A 82 5.76 5.20 9.78
C ALA A 82 6.94 5.35 10.77
N SER A 83 7.31 6.57 11.18
CA SER A 83 8.39 6.82 12.14
C SER A 83 7.93 6.74 13.59
N SER A 84 6.64 6.96 13.84
CA SER A 84 6.01 7.02 15.15
C SER A 84 6.22 5.76 16.00
N ASP A 85 6.44 5.96 17.29
CA ASP A 85 6.65 4.88 18.26
C ASP A 85 5.33 4.29 18.79
N LEU A 86 5.43 3.20 19.54
CA LEU A 86 4.26 2.52 20.10
C LEU A 86 3.45 3.40 21.07
N ASP A 87 4.12 4.30 21.80
CA ASP A 87 3.48 5.21 22.75
C ASP A 87 2.59 6.24 22.05
N SER A 88 3.00 6.69 20.86
CA SER A 88 2.21 7.54 19.98
C SER A 88 0.87 6.88 19.64
N TYR A 89 0.89 5.61 19.23
CA TYR A 89 -0.35 4.85 18.95
C TYR A 89 -1.22 4.65 20.19
N LEU A 90 -0.61 4.47 21.36
CA LEU A 90 -1.31 4.21 22.62
C LEU A 90 -2.10 5.39 23.15
N ASN A 91 -1.57 6.60 22.95
CA ASN A 91 -2.16 7.84 23.45
C ASN A 91 -3.33 8.34 22.59
N LEU A 92 -3.61 7.69 21.46
CA LEU A 92 -4.75 8.02 20.62
C LEU A 92 -6.09 7.79 21.32
N LYS A 93 -6.96 8.79 21.21
CA LYS A 93 -8.39 8.68 21.50
C LYS A 93 -9.10 8.10 20.26
N PHE A 94 -8.95 6.79 20.06
CA PHE A 94 -9.45 6.06 18.89
C PHE A 94 -10.94 6.29 18.57
N ASP A 95 -11.78 6.45 19.60
CA ASP A 95 -13.21 6.71 19.42
C ASP A 95 -13.48 8.04 18.70
N ASN A 96 -12.54 8.99 18.77
CA ASN A 96 -12.64 10.29 18.12
C ASN A 96 -12.10 10.28 16.67
N LEU A 97 -11.53 9.17 16.20
CA LEU A 97 -10.96 9.08 14.86
C LEU A 97 -12.05 8.78 13.81
N SER A 98 -11.97 9.48 12.67
CA SER A 98 -12.76 9.18 11.48
C SER A 98 -12.43 7.79 10.90
N PRO A 99 -13.29 7.20 10.06
CA PRO A 99 -13.02 5.92 9.41
C PRO A 99 -11.69 5.88 8.62
N LYS A 100 -11.36 6.93 7.86
CA LYS A 100 -10.08 7.04 7.13
C LYS A 100 -8.88 7.11 8.07
N GLN A 101 -8.99 7.83 9.19
CA GLN A 101 -7.92 7.90 10.19
C GLN A 101 -7.73 6.57 10.90
N LYS A 102 -8.81 5.84 11.20
CA LYS A 102 -8.73 4.47 11.75
C LYS A 102 -8.02 3.54 10.76
N GLN A 103 -8.34 3.62 9.47
CA GLN A 103 -7.64 2.87 8.42
C GLN A 103 -6.16 3.26 8.33
N THR A 104 -5.85 4.56 8.39
CA THR A 104 -4.47 5.06 8.33
C THR A 104 -3.66 4.55 9.51
N THR A 105 -4.19 4.70 10.73
CA THR A 105 -3.55 4.19 11.95
C THR A 105 -3.28 2.70 11.87
N LEU A 106 -4.23 1.93 11.31
CA LEU A 106 -4.12 0.49 11.09
C LEU A 106 -2.92 0.12 10.25
N CYS A 107 -2.88 0.71 9.06
CA CYS A 107 -1.90 0.32 8.07
C CYS A 107 -0.52 0.86 8.46
N CYS A 108 -0.41 2.05 9.07
CA CYS A 108 0.85 2.53 9.66
C CYS A 108 1.37 1.59 10.75
N PHE A 109 0.51 1.17 11.69
CA PHE A 109 0.89 0.25 12.76
C PHE A 109 1.41 -1.09 12.23
N TRP A 110 0.70 -1.69 11.27
CA TRP A 110 1.13 -2.97 10.68
C TRP A 110 2.37 -2.83 9.81
N ASN A 111 2.53 -1.74 9.06
CA ASN A 111 3.74 -1.50 8.27
C ASN A 111 4.94 -1.25 9.17
N LYS A 112 4.76 -0.63 10.36
CA LYS A 112 5.83 -0.52 11.36
C LYS A 112 6.28 -1.90 11.84
N ILE A 113 5.34 -2.78 12.17
CA ILE A 113 5.65 -4.17 12.50
C ILE A 113 6.38 -4.85 11.33
N ALA A 114 5.91 -4.65 10.10
CA ALA A 114 6.54 -5.23 8.90
C ALA A 114 7.99 -4.77 8.72
N SER A 115 8.24 -3.46 8.83
CA SER A 115 9.57 -2.84 8.70
C SER A 115 10.58 -3.30 9.75
N SER A 116 10.10 -3.95 10.81
CA SER A 116 10.94 -4.52 11.86
C SER A 116 11.48 -5.91 11.49
N LEU A 117 10.88 -6.59 10.50
CA LEU A 117 11.24 -7.94 10.08
C LEU A 117 12.54 -7.95 9.24
N PRO A 118 13.38 -8.99 9.28
CA PRO A 118 14.49 -9.09 8.33
C PRO A 118 13.98 -9.24 6.89
N GLU A 119 14.71 -8.63 5.95
CA GLU A 119 14.50 -8.79 4.51
C GLU A 119 14.48 -10.29 4.08
N PRO A 120 13.69 -10.67 3.07
CA PRO A 120 12.91 -9.79 2.18
C PRO A 120 11.51 -9.46 2.74
N TYR A 121 11.24 -8.19 3.07
CA TYR A 121 9.98 -7.68 3.66
C TYR A 121 8.73 -8.13 2.88
N ASN A 122 8.87 -8.24 1.55
CA ASN A 122 7.80 -8.51 0.58
C ASN A 122 7.16 -9.92 0.69
N SER A 123 7.75 -10.85 1.46
CA SER A 123 7.19 -12.21 1.59
C SER A 123 6.48 -12.50 2.91
N THR A 124 6.76 -11.70 3.95
CA THR A 124 6.35 -12.03 5.32
C THR A 124 5.09 -11.29 5.76
N ILE A 125 4.84 -10.05 5.32
CA ILE A 125 3.54 -9.39 5.55
C ILE A 125 2.95 -9.01 4.21
N LYS A 126 1.68 -9.34 4.02
CA LYS A 126 0.93 -9.03 2.80
C LYS A 126 -0.29 -8.21 3.19
N HIS A 127 -0.46 -7.06 2.57
CA HIS A 127 -1.67 -6.26 2.70
C HIS A 127 -2.41 -6.27 1.36
N ASN A 128 -3.43 -7.11 1.22
CA ASN A 128 -4.21 -7.22 0.00
C ASN A 128 -5.46 -6.34 0.12
N ILE A 129 -5.65 -5.46 -0.85
CA ILE A 129 -6.80 -4.59 -0.93
C ILE A 129 -7.69 -5.05 -2.08
N ILE A 130 -8.97 -5.24 -1.78
CA ILE A 130 -10.01 -5.45 -2.78
C ILE A 130 -11.10 -4.42 -2.61
N PHE A 131 -11.88 -4.23 -3.66
CA PHE A 131 -12.98 -3.29 -3.67
C PHE A 131 -14.26 -3.96 -4.14
N TYR A 132 -15.39 -3.53 -3.61
CA TYR A 132 -16.71 -4.05 -3.98
C TYR A 132 -17.77 -3.00 -3.70
N LYS A 133 -18.93 -3.12 -4.36
CA LYS A 133 -20.07 -2.21 -4.14
C LYS A 133 -21.03 -2.79 -3.11
N VAL A 134 -21.56 -1.92 -2.24
CA VAL A 134 -22.71 -2.22 -1.37
C VAL A 134 -23.70 -1.07 -1.54
N GLY A 135 -24.74 -1.30 -2.36
CA GLY A 135 -25.60 -0.22 -2.83
C GLY A 135 -24.80 0.81 -3.65
N GLU A 136 -24.94 2.09 -3.31
CA GLU A 136 -24.20 3.19 -3.95
C GLU A 136 -22.77 3.38 -3.40
N ASN A 137 -22.43 2.73 -2.29
CA ASN A 137 -21.14 2.91 -1.64
C ASN A 137 -20.09 1.97 -2.24
N LEU A 138 -18.90 2.54 -2.50
CA LEU A 138 -17.71 1.74 -2.79
C LEU A 138 -17.10 1.32 -1.46
N MET A 139 -16.83 0.04 -1.29
CA MET A 139 -16.21 -0.50 -0.10
C MET A 139 -14.77 -0.89 -0.42
N ILE A 140 -13.84 -0.52 0.45
CA ILE A 140 -12.52 -1.13 0.54
C ILE A 140 -12.62 -2.30 1.52
N ARG A 141 -12.03 -3.45 1.17
CA ARG A 141 -11.64 -4.46 2.15
C ARG A 141 -10.14 -4.68 2.07
N GLY A 142 -9.46 -4.38 3.17
CA GLY A 142 -8.05 -4.71 3.34
C GLY A 142 -7.88 -5.97 4.17
N THR A 143 -7.01 -6.86 3.70
CA THR A 143 -6.63 -8.09 4.40
C THR A 143 -5.13 -8.07 4.65
N ILE A 144 -4.74 -8.02 5.92
CA ILE A 144 -3.36 -8.08 6.37
C ILE A 144 -3.08 -9.51 6.81
N SER A 145 -2.09 -10.12 6.19
CA SER A 145 -1.64 -11.47 6.48
C SER A 145 -0.18 -11.46 6.85
N ILE A 146 0.20 -12.32 7.78
CA ILE A 146 1.60 -12.60 8.09
C ILE A 146 1.90 -14.02 7.64
N VAL A 147 2.87 -14.13 6.72
CA VAL A 147 3.16 -15.30 5.91
C VAL A 147 1.91 -15.69 5.14
N ASN A 148 1.11 -16.63 5.66
CA ASN A 148 -0.11 -17.12 5.03
C ASN A 148 -1.33 -17.03 5.97
N GLU A 149 -1.14 -16.52 7.19
CA GLU A 149 -2.20 -16.41 8.19
C GLU A 149 -2.81 -15.01 8.16
N VAL A 150 -4.13 -14.92 8.04
CA VAL A 150 -4.84 -13.65 8.10
C VAL A 150 -4.84 -13.16 9.54
N VAL A 151 -4.06 -12.12 9.82
CA VAL A 151 -4.05 -11.44 11.13
C VAL A 151 -5.11 -10.35 11.16
N LYS A 152 -5.44 -9.78 9.99
CA LYS A 152 -6.48 -8.77 9.88
C LYS A 152 -7.31 -8.78 8.63
N THR A 153 -8.58 -8.50 8.81
CA THR A 153 -9.45 -7.96 7.77
C THR A 153 -10.15 -6.73 8.31
N TYR A 154 -10.26 -5.70 7.49
CA TYR A 154 -11.04 -4.49 7.77
C TYR A 154 -11.84 -4.10 6.53
N SER A 155 -12.91 -3.36 6.74
CA SER A 155 -13.71 -2.78 5.66
C SER A 155 -13.95 -1.30 5.93
N LEU A 156 -13.93 -0.50 4.88
CA LEU A 156 -14.11 0.95 4.93
C LEU A 156 -15.02 1.38 3.77
N PRO A 157 -16.18 2.01 4.03
CA PRO A 157 -16.91 2.69 2.98
C PRO A 157 -16.13 3.91 2.49
N ILE A 158 -16.12 4.11 1.18
CA ILE A 158 -15.60 5.30 0.52
C ILE A 158 -16.79 6.08 0.02
N GLU A 159 -16.93 7.27 0.59
CA GLU A 159 -17.99 8.20 0.29
C GLU A 159 -17.64 8.99 -0.98
N LYS A 160 -18.67 9.50 -1.63
CA LYS A 160 -18.52 10.43 -2.75
C LYS A 160 -18.35 11.85 -2.21
N ASP A 161 -17.54 12.65 -2.88
CA ASP A 161 -17.44 14.08 -2.67
C ASP A 161 -18.66 14.82 -3.26
N ASP A 162 -18.67 16.15 -3.13
CA ASP A 162 -19.75 17.02 -3.64
C ASP A 162 -19.92 16.93 -5.18
N ASN A 163 -18.90 16.45 -5.90
CA ASN A 163 -18.94 16.24 -7.34
C ASN A 163 -19.37 14.82 -7.73
N GLY A 164 -19.66 13.96 -6.76
CA GLY A 164 -20.07 12.58 -6.97
C GLY A 164 -18.94 11.58 -7.19
N TYR A 165 -17.68 11.99 -6.96
CA TYR A 165 -16.50 11.14 -7.12
C TYR A 165 -16.06 10.54 -5.80
N TYR A 166 -15.59 9.29 -5.80
CA TYR A 166 -15.14 8.65 -4.56
C TYR A 166 -13.89 9.31 -4.00
N ASP A 167 -13.92 9.62 -2.70
CA ASP A 167 -12.84 10.32 -2.02
C ASP A 167 -11.95 9.35 -1.23
N PHE A 168 -10.78 9.04 -1.78
CA PHE A 168 -9.72 8.26 -1.15
C PHE A 168 -8.69 9.11 -0.44
N SER A 169 -8.81 10.44 -0.48
CA SER A 169 -7.75 11.34 -0.03
C SER A 169 -7.25 11.03 1.38
N GLY A 170 -5.93 11.10 1.55
CA GLY A 170 -5.23 10.89 2.81
C GLY A 170 -5.21 9.44 3.33
N LEU A 171 -5.73 8.45 2.61
CA LEU A 171 -5.60 7.05 3.01
C LEU A 171 -4.14 6.60 3.02
N TYR A 172 -3.83 5.62 3.87
CA TYR A 172 -2.53 4.97 3.89
C TYR A 172 -2.65 3.55 3.38
N LEU A 173 -2.25 3.36 2.12
CA LEU A 173 -2.30 2.11 1.37
C LEU A 173 -0.90 1.64 1.01
N ALA A 174 0.15 2.11 1.69
CA ALA A 174 1.52 1.69 1.45
C ALA A 174 1.70 0.17 1.69
N HIS A 175 2.65 -0.43 0.95
CA HIS A 175 2.98 -1.85 0.96
C HIS A 175 1.78 -2.76 0.66
N SER A 176 0.83 -2.28 -0.14
CA SER A 176 -0.37 -3.04 -0.50
C SER A 176 -0.22 -3.72 -1.86
N ASN A 177 -0.95 -4.83 -2.02
CA ASN A 177 -1.32 -5.34 -3.32
C ASN A 177 -2.74 -4.89 -3.62
N ILE A 178 -2.87 -3.99 -4.58
CA ILE A 178 -4.16 -3.56 -5.13
C ILE A 178 -4.31 -4.24 -6.48
N SER A 179 -5.02 -5.36 -6.48
CA SER A 179 -5.45 -6.01 -7.71
C SER A 179 -6.88 -5.64 -7.97
N GLY A 180 -7.17 -5.12 -9.15
CA GLY A 180 -8.52 -4.79 -9.50
C GLY A 180 -9.41 -6.00 -9.80
N LYS A 181 -8.83 -7.18 -10.05
CA LYS A 181 -9.58 -8.36 -10.49
C LYS A 181 -10.58 -8.83 -9.44
N ASP A 182 -11.86 -8.73 -9.76
CA ASP A 182 -12.92 -9.45 -9.09
C ASP A 182 -12.72 -10.95 -9.40
N PRO A 183 -12.47 -11.80 -8.39
CA PRO A 183 -12.24 -13.22 -8.61
C PRO A 183 -13.45 -13.94 -9.23
N ASN A 184 -14.62 -13.29 -9.30
CA ASN A 184 -15.84 -13.81 -9.91
C ASN A 184 -16.09 -13.30 -11.33
N LYS A 185 -15.23 -12.42 -11.88
CA LYS A 185 -15.35 -11.90 -13.24
C LYS A 185 -14.31 -12.50 -14.18
N ASP A 186 -14.65 -12.51 -15.47
CA ASP A 186 -13.74 -13.01 -16.50
C ASP A 186 -12.48 -12.10 -16.57
N PRO A 187 -11.28 -12.66 -16.30
CA PRO A 187 -10.03 -11.91 -16.30
C PRO A 187 -9.70 -11.23 -17.63
N ALA A 188 -10.33 -11.63 -18.74
CA ALA A 188 -10.11 -11.05 -20.07
C ALA A 188 -10.86 -9.72 -20.29
N ILE A 189 -11.90 -9.43 -19.50
CA ILE A 189 -12.70 -8.20 -19.57
C ILE A 189 -12.64 -7.38 -18.28
N ASP A 190 -12.13 -7.98 -17.21
CA ASP A 190 -11.97 -7.33 -15.92
C ASP A 190 -10.71 -6.46 -15.92
N PHE A 191 -10.88 -5.20 -16.36
CA PHE A 191 -9.89 -4.13 -16.17
C PHE A 191 -9.58 -3.85 -14.70
N GLY A 192 -10.28 -4.53 -13.80
CA GLY A 192 -10.09 -4.48 -12.39
C GLY A 192 -10.91 -3.39 -11.72
N ILE A 193 -10.30 -2.60 -10.83
CA ILE A 193 -10.98 -1.48 -10.18
C ILE A 193 -10.86 -0.22 -11.03
N ASP A 194 -12.01 0.43 -11.20
CA ASP A 194 -12.11 1.78 -11.74
C ASP A 194 -12.04 2.83 -10.62
N LEU A 195 -10.90 3.53 -10.55
CA LEU A 195 -10.68 4.73 -9.74
C LEU A 195 -10.74 6.02 -10.58
N GLY A 196 -11.29 5.94 -11.80
CA GLY A 196 -11.36 7.06 -12.72
C GLY A 196 -12.13 8.23 -12.11
N ASN A 197 -11.60 9.44 -12.30
CA ASN A 197 -12.11 10.70 -11.73
C ASN A 197 -12.16 10.76 -10.18
N CYS A 198 -11.69 9.72 -9.47
CA CYS A 198 -11.69 9.74 -8.01
C CYS A 198 -10.67 10.73 -7.44
N ASN A 199 -10.86 11.12 -6.17
CA ASN A 199 -9.88 11.92 -5.44
C ASN A 199 -8.95 11.00 -4.63
N CYS A 200 -7.72 10.83 -5.10
CA CYS A 200 -6.63 10.14 -4.43
C CYS A 200 -5.52 11.11 -3.99
N SER A 201 -5.85 12.38 -3.74
CA SER A 201 -4.86 13.37 -3.28
C SER A 201 -4.28 13.00 -1.91
N ASN A 202 -2.99 13.24 -1.74
CA ASN A 202 -2.25 12.96 -0.50
C ASN A 202 -2.33 11.49 -0.02
N VAL A 203 -2.72 10.55 -0.88
CA VAL A 203 -2.74 9.13 -0.53
C VAL A 203 -1.31 8.61 -0.49
N ASN A 204 -0.99 7.82 0.54
CA ASN A 204 0.28 7.11 0.59
C ASN A 204 0.12 5.72 -0.04
N PHE A 205 0.71 5.54 -1.22
CA PHE A 205 0.81 4.29 -1.95
C PHE A 205 2.24 3.73 -1.97
N GLU A 206 3.16 4.23 -1.15
CA GLU A 206 4.56 3.78 -1.15
C GLU A 206 4.68 2.24 -1.16
N HIS A 207 5.55 1.70 -2.00
CA HIS A 207 5.75 0.25 -2.19
C HIS A 207 4.48 -0.53 -2.59
N THR A 208 3.46 0.13 -3.13
CA THR A 208 2.23 -0.54 -3.59
C THR A 208 2.41 -1.17 -4.96
N TYR A 209 1.87 -2.38 -5.09
CA TYR A 209 1.74 -3.08 -6.35
C TYR A 209 0.31 -2.92 -6.88
N PHE A 210 0.19 -2.31 -8.07
CA PHE A 210 -1.06 -2.15 -8.79
C PHE A 210 -1.10 -3.12 -9.98
N ASP A 211 -2.13 -3.96 -10.03
CA ASP A 211 -2.43 -4.82 -11.18
C ASP A 211 -3.85 -4.54 -11.67
N SER A 212 -3.94 -4.06 -12.90
CA SER A 212 -5.20 -3.80 -13.59
C SER A 212 -6.05 -2.79 -12.81
N VAL A 213 -5.59 -1.53 -12.74
CA VAL A 213 -6.30 -0.43 -12.07
C VAL A 213 -6.44 0.73 -13.05
N LYS A 214 -7.64 1.31 -13.14
CA LYS A 214 -7.88 2.52 -13.94
C LYS A 214 -7.78 3.75 -13.06
N PHE A 215 -6.79 4.59 -13.36
CA PHE A 215 -6.55 5.91 -12.79
C PHE A 215 -6.90 7.05 -13.77
N THR A 216 -7.77 6.78 -14.75
CA THR A 216 -8.12 7.75 -15.80
C THR A 216 -8.70 9.03 -15.21
N ASN A 217 -8.08 10.18 -15.46
CA ASN A 217 -8.45 11.48 -14.88
C ASN A 217 -8.47 11.51 -13.33
N THR A 218 -7.83 10.55 -12.64
CA THR A 218 -7.81 10.52 -11.17
C THR A 218 -6.95 11.67 -10.64
N ASN A 219 -7.42 12.34 -9.59
CA ASN A 219 -6.62 13.33 -8.89
C ASN A 219 -5.70 12.66 -7.87
N CYS A 220 -4.40 12.59 -8.15
CA CYS A 220 -3.36 12.07 -7.26
C CYS A 220 -2.37 13.16 -6.83
N THR A 221 -2.84 14.41 -6.72
CA THR A 221 -2.03 15.54 -6.26
C THR A 221 -1.37 15.23 -4.91
N ASN A 222 -0.06 15.43 -4.80
CA ASN A 222 0.77 15.15 -3.62
C ASN A 222 0.70 13.70 -3.10
N ALA A 223 0.28 12.74 -3.92
CA ALA A 223 0.30 11.34 -3.53
C ALA A 223 1.75 10.82 -3.47
N ASN A 224 1.99 9.81 -2.63
CA ASN A 224 3.27 9.13 -2.55
C ASN A 224 3.21 7.79 -3.29
N PHE A 225 3.87 7.70 -4.44
CA PHE A 225 4.07 6.49 -5.25
C PHE A 225 5.51 5.99 -5.22
N ASN A 226 6.31 6.38 -4.21
CA ASN A 226 7.69 5.93 -4.07
C ASN A 226 7.75 4.39 -4.15
N SER A 227 8.60 3.88 -5.02
CA SER A 227 8.83 2.45 -5.22
C SER A 227 7.57 1.64 -5.58
N CYS A 228 6.55 2.28 -6.16
CA CYS A 228 5.37 1.60 -6.69
C CYS A 228 5.69 0.78 -7.93
N ARG A 229 4.86 -0.23 -8.18
CA ARG A 229 4.89 -0.99 -9.44
C ARG A 229 3.50 -1.01 -10.07
N PHE A 230 3.43 -0.56 -11.33
CA PHE A 230 2.20 -0.51 -12.10
C PHE A 230 2.24 -1.54 -13.22
N ILE A 231 1.23 -2.41 -13.25
CA ILE A 231 1.06 -3.43 -14.28
C ILE A 231 -0.36 -3.36 -14.81
N LYS A 232 -0.53 -3.30 -16.14
CA LYS A 232 -1.84 -3.24 -16.81
C LYS A 232 -2.72 -2.07 -16.34
N CYS A 233 -2.13 -0.97 -15.87
CA CYS A 233 -2.89 0.17 -15.37
C CYS A 233 -3.19 1.16 -16.50
N ASP A 234 -4.31 1.87 -16.37
CA ASP A 234 -4.64 3.02 -17.22
C ASP A 234 -4.37 4.30 -16.42
N LEU A 235 -3.28 4.99 -16.72
CA LEU A 235 -2.85 6.23 -16.07
C LEU A 235 -3.18 7.46 -16.92
N THR A 236 -4.05 7.31 -17.92
CA THR A 236 -4.37 8.38 -18.88
C THR A 236 -4.90 9.62 -18.16
N ASN A 237 -4.29 10.78 -18.40
CA ASN A 237 -4.65 12.05 -17.74
C ASN A 237 -4.65 12.02 -16.21
N MET A 238 -3.94 11.06 -15.59
CA MET A 238 -3.79 11.01 -14.14
C MET A 238 -3.06 12.27 -13.66
N ASN A 239 -3.66 12.99 -12.71
CA ASN A 239 -3.06 14.20 -12.17
C ASN A 239 -2.17 13.88 -10.98
N CYS A 240 -0.86 13.82 -11.21
CA CYS A 240 0.15 13.55 -10.20
C CYS A 240 0.82 14.83 -9.68
N THR A 241 0.25 16.03 -9.87
CA THR A 241 0.92 17.29 -9.48
C THR A 241 1.52 17.23 -8.07
N GLY A 242 2.82 17.49 -7.93
CA GLY A 242 3.54 17.45 -6.64
C GLY A 242 3.71 16.05 -6.02
N ALA A 243 3.40 14.96 -6.74
CA ALA A 243 3.57 13.61 -6.26
C ALA A 243 5.04 13.16 -6.26
N ILE A 244 5.31 12.11 -5.47
CA ILE A 244 6.62 11.44 -5.42
C ILE A 244 6.48 10.10 -6.14
N LEU A 245 7.16 9.92 -7.27
CA LEU A 245 7.20 8.70 -8.06
C LEU A 245 8.60 8.05 -8.07
N ASP A 246 9.46 8.45 -7.14
CA ASP A 246 10.84 7.97 -7.07
C ASP A 246 10.90 6.44 -7.07
N ASN A 247 11.82 5.85 -7.84
CA ASN A 247 11.99 4.41 -7.99
C ASN A 247 10.73 3.65 -8.47
N ALA A 248 9.66 4.34 -8.88
CA ALA A 248 8.47 3.68 -9.39
C ALA A 248 8.76 2.99 -10.73
N VAL A 249 8.01 1.94 -11.01
CA VAL A 249 8.12 1.16 -12.25
C VAL A 249 6.83 1.28 -13.05
N ILE A 250 6.89 2.08 -14.11
CA ILE A 250 5.79 2.39 -15.03
C ILE A 250 6.25 2.06 -16.46
N TYR A 251 6.22 0.77 -16.81
CA TYR A 251 6.43 0.37 -18.20
C TYR A 251 5.23 0.80 -19.03
N GLY A 252 5.45 1.56 -20.09
CA GLY A 252 4.39 1.87 -21.05
C GLY A 252 4.05 0.69 -21.95
N LYS A 253 3.02 0.86 -22.76
CA LYS A 253 2.48 -0.21 -23.61
C LYS A 253 3.17 -0.36 -24.96
N GLU A 254 3.77 0.71 -25.48
CA GLU A 254 4.15 0.98 -26.87
C GLU A 254 3.33 0.35 -28.02
N LYS A 255 3.25 1.10 -29.12
CA LYS A 255 3.04 0.50 -30.44
C LYS A 255 4.29 -0.26 -30.85
N GLU A 256 4.14 -1.29 -31.69
CA GLU A 256 5.23 -2.21 -32.03
C GLU A 256 6.53 -1.44 -32.32
N PRO A 257 7.64 -1.77 -31.64
CA PRO A 257 8.94 -1.23 -32.02
C PRO A 257 9.12 -1.54 -33.51
N GLU A 258 9.29 -0.52 -34.36
CA GLU A 258 9.79 -0.74 -35.71
C GLU A 258 11.21 -1.28 -35.55
N MET A 259 11.36 -2.60 -35.47
CA MET A 259 12.66 -3.22 -35.26
C MET A 259 13.13 -3.97 -36.51
N GLN A 260 14.17 -3.39 -37.09
CA GLN A 260 15.03 -3.96 -38.12
C GLN A 260 16.00 -4.95 -37.44
N TYR A 261 15.50 -6.14 -37.09
CA TYR A 261 16.23 -7.34 -36.59
C TYR A 261 16.77 -7.31 -35.16
N PRO A 262 16.20 -8.15 -34.27
CA PRO A 262 17.04 -8.99 -33.40
C PRO A 262 16.45 -10.41 -33.13
N GLU A 263 17.18 -11.28 -32.41
CA GLU A 263 16.81 -12.70 -32.16
C GLU A 263 15.35 -12.88 -31.71
N ALA A 264 14.52 -13.41 -32.61
CA ALA A 264 13.06 -13.23 -32.58
C ALA A 264 12.40 -13.68 -31.26
N ASP A 265 12.82 -14.79 -30.67
CA ASP A 265 12.07 -15.43 -29.58
C ASP A 265 12.09 -14.65 -28.25
N GLN A 266 13.24 -14.09 -27.86
CA GLN A 266 13.36 -13.32 -26.61
C GLN A 266 12.65 -11.97 -26.71
N ILE A 267 12.64 -11.39 -27.90
CA ILE A 267 11.97 -10.12 -28.19
C ILE A 267 10.47 -10.31 -28.31
N ILE A 268 10.01 -11.38 -28.97
CA ILE A 268 8.58 -11.73 -29.00
C ILE A 268 8.07 -11.96 -27.58
N GLN A 269 8.81 -12.64 -26.70
CA GLN A 269 8.39 -12.82 -25.31
C GLN A 269 8.32 -11.50 -24.55
N ARG A 270 9.32 -10.62 -24.69
CA ARG A 270 9.35 -9.31 -24.04
C ARG A 270 8.25 -8.38 -24.56
N ILE A 271 8.05 -8.31 -25.89
CA ILE A 271 6.97 -7.56 -26.54
C ILE A 271 5.61 -8.12 -26.13
N THR A 272 5.43 -9.45 -26.11
CA THR A 272 4.17 -10.08 -25.70
C THR A 272 3.88 -9.77 -24.24
N TYR A 273 4.89 -9.82 -23.37
CA TYR A 273 4.75 -9.44 -21.97
C TYR A 273 4.37 -7.96 -21.85
N GLN A 274 5.09 -7.04 -22.50
CA GLN A 274 4.80 -5.60 -22.50
C GLN A 274 3.42 -5.28 -23.06
N LYS A 275 3.05 -5.81 -24.22
CA LYS A 275 1.74 -5.59 -24.85
C LYS A 275 0.59 -6.03 -23.94
N SER A 276 0.81 -7.12 -23.19
CA SER A 276 -0.17 -7.62 -22.25
C SER A 276 -0.08 -6.96 -20.87
N HIS A 277 1.05 -6.35 -20.46
CA HIS A 277 1.30 -5.88 -19.09
C HIS A 277 1.65 -4.39 -18.93
N GLY A 278 1.81 -3.66 -20.03
CA GLY A 278 2.17 -2.25 -20.07
C GLY A 278 1.02 -1.33 -19.65
N ASN A 279 1.38 -0.11 -19.28
CA ASN A 279 0.46 0.90 -18.78
C ASN A 279 0.11 1.91 -19.89
N GLU A 280 -1.14 2.37 -19.91
CA GLU A 280 -1.52 3.57 -20.66
C GLU A 280 -1.04 4.78 -19.86
N THR A 281 -0.28 5.68 -20.47
CA THR A 281 0.44 6.78 -19.76
C THR A 281 0.23 8.15 -20.40
N LYS A 282 -0.58 8.22 -21.46
CA LYS A 282 -0.80 9.42 -22.24
C LYS A 282 -1.43 10.53 -21.41
N GLY A 283 -0.96 11.76 -21.57
CA GLY A 283 -1.56 12.93 -20.95
C GLY A 283 -1.36 13.05 -19.43
N MET A 284 -0.49 12.24 -18.81
CA MET A 284 -0.20 12.35 -17.38
C MET A 284 0.23 13.79 -17.01
N ILE A 285 -0.29 14.31 -15.91
CA ILE A 285 0.12 15.62 -15.38
C ILE A 285 1.15 15.36 -14.29
N LEU A 286 2.42 15.61 -14.60
CA LEU A 286 3.56 15.37 -13.72
C LEU A 286 4.10 16.66 -13.09
N THR A 287 3.43 17.80 -13.25
CA THR A 287 3.91 19.10 -12.79
C THR A 287 4.43 19.09 -11.34
N ASN A 288 5.66 19.57 -11.13
CA ASN A 288 6.36 19.58 -9.83
C ASN A 288 6.57 18.18 -9.19
N CYS A 289 6.54 17.09 -9.96
CA CYS A 289 6.81 15.74 -9.43
C CYS A 289 8.30 15.50 -9.19
N SER A 290 8.57 14.60 -8.24
CA SER A 290 9.85 13.87 -8.19
C SER A 290 9.68 12.53 -8.91
N CYS A 291 10.50 12.28 -9.92
CA CYS A 291 10.54 11.05 -10.72
C CYS A 291 11.97 10.46 -10.70
N VAL A 292 12.67 10.57 -9.57
CA VAL A 292 14.07 10.17 -9.45
C VAL A 292 14.16 8.65 -9.57
N LYS A 293 15.01 8.15 -10.47
CA LYS A 293 15.16 6.70 -10.74
C LYS A 293 13.88 5.99 -11.20
N THR A 294 12.85 6.73 -11.59
CA THR A 294 11.62 6.15 -12.11
C THR A 294 11.87 5.47 -13.45
N THR A 295 11.29 4.30 -13.65
CA THR A 295 11.33 3.58 -14.92
C THR A 295 10.07 3.91 -15.73
N PHE A 296 10.25 4.64 -16.83
CA PHE A 296 9.22 5.04 -17.80
C PHE A 296 9.44 4.41 -19.18
N ASN A 297 10.20 3.33 -19.30
CA ASN A 297 10.46 2.70 -20.59
C ASN A 297 9.17 2.46 -21.38
N TRP A 298 9.15 2.90 -22.63
CA TRP A 298 8.01 2.77 -23.55
C TRP A 298 6.73 3.52 -23.14
N ALA A 299 6.80 4.38 -22.13
CA ALA A 299 5.68 5.24 -21.73
C ALA A 299 5.37 6.25 -22.84
N ASP A 300 4.09 6.34 -23.21
CA ASP A 300 3.61 7.41 -24.07
C ASP A 300 3.37 8.65 -23.20
N LEU A 301 4.39 9.49 -23.06
CA LEU A 301 4.27 10.78 -22.37
C LEU A 301 3.81 11.89 -23.32
N SER A 302 3.25 11.58 -24.50
CA SER A 302 2.60 12.60 -25.32
C SER A 302 1.45 13.26 -24.56
N GLU A 303 1.25 14.55 -24.81
CA GLU A 303 0.24 15.38 -24.12
C GLU A 303 0.45 15.52 -22.60
N SER A 304 1.55 15.00 -22.04
CA SER A 304 1.85 15.10 -20.62
C SER A 304 2.38 16.49 -20.25
N ASP A 305 2.04 16.98 -19.07
CA ASP A 305 2.61 18.20 -18.50
C ASP A 305 3.77 17.85 -17.57
N CYS A 306 5.00 18.15 -17.99
CA CYS A 306 6.23 17.81 -17.28
C CYS A 306 6.97 19.05 -16.73
N GLN A 307 6.25 20.14 -16.43
CA GLN A 307 6.83 21.34 -15.85
C GLN A 307 7.46 21.07 -14.47
N ASN A 308 8.71 21.48 -14.27
CA ASN A 308 9.46 21.34 -13.01
C ASN A 308 9.55 19.90 -12.47
N VAL A 309 9.61 18.91 -13.36
CA VAL A 309 9.79 17.51 -12.94
C VAL A 309 11.26 17.19 -12.73
N ASP A 310 11.58 16.53 -11.63
CA ASP A 310 12.90 15.93 -11.42
C ASP A 310 12.96 14.53 -12.05
N PHE A 311 13.59 14.42 -13.21
CA PHE A 311 13.86 13.14 -13.89
C PHE A 311 15.27 12.60 -13.62
N SER A 312 15.94 13.02 -12.54
CA SER A 312 17.30 12.55 -12.24
C SER A 312 17.35 11.02 -12.20
N GLU A 313 18.24 10.44 -12.99
CA GLU A 313 18.41 8.97 -13.12
C GLU A 313 17.17 8.20 -13.61
N ALA A 314 16.12 8.87 -14.10
CA ALA A 314 14.96 8.21 -14.67
C ALA A 314 15.29 7.51 -16.01
N ASN A 315 14.65 6.38 -16.28
CA ASN A 315 14.78 5.67 -17.55
C ASN A 315 13.59 5.96 -18.47
N LEU A 316 13.81 6.76 -19.51
CA LEU A 316 12.81 7.17 -20.51
C LEU A 316 13.06 6.52 -21.88
N SER A 317 13.84 5.44 -21.96
CA SER A 317 14.16 4.82 -23.24
C SER A 317 12.92 4.16 -23.86
N ASN A 318 12.68 4.46 -25.14
CA ASN A 318 11.77 3.72 -26.01
C ASN A 318 12.58 2.72 -26.83
#